data_AF-A0A355AB82-F1
#
_entry.id   AF-A0A355AB82-F1
#
_cell.length_a   1.000
_cell.length_b   1.000
_cell.length_c   1.000
_cell.angle_alpha   90.00
_cell.angle_beta   90.00
_cell.angle_gamma   90.00
#
_symmetry.space_group_name_H-M   'P 1'
#
loop_
_entity.id
_entity.type
_entity.pdbx_description
1 polymer ?
#
loop_
_entity_poly.entity_id
_entity_poly.type
_entity_poly.pdbx_seq_one_letter_code
_entity_poly.pdbx_strand_id
1 'polypeptide(L)'
;MSAKQRATNGLKLLLGEVEPFAQVQGCWRFLNNENVTIEGLFEPIEEHLKSGIEKHCDEYVLAMSDWSHLDYKKHSSKQELISKEKKGNAKQIGYDLQTTIAVSDKTGEPIAPIVHNLKTSEKVYSTYDENIDINSTHLEELASRAKGIKSLLETDKKIVHIVDRESDSVAFMRDLSKSDSLFLLRVKNSSKLYYPKEDIDIKQGELANKLGLGKKVKSIQYKKKKVTIYVNECEVEVKRDATKFIINEEGKKKLQKTPGESIKARFIVERLVDKDNNIVAEWLLITNIVDKNLKAETLATWYYYRWKIETYFKLLKSSGFNLEEWQQREPKALFRRLLVVSLSCVLVWKIANDSSQNAQQIRNFLVLLSGRLIEKDKEFTHPSLLAGLESFLQIMDVMLLYSHEELLDMKKRIVELMGIDV
;
A
#
# COMPACT_ATOMS: atom_id res chain seq x y z
N MET A 1 -25.67 9.97 -5.03
CA MET A 1 -24.92 10.52 -3.87
C MET A 1 -25.26 12.01 -3.70
N SER A 2 -25.65 12.43 -2.50
CA SER A 2 -25.94 13.84 -2.19
C SER A 2 -24.66 14.70 -2.26
N ALA A 3 -24.80 16.03 -2.38
CA ALA A 3 -23.65 16.95 -2.37
C ALA A 3 -22.86 16.89 -1.05
N LYS A 4 -23.55 16.62 0.08
CA LYS A 4 -22.93 16.35 1.39
C LYS A 4 -22.03 15.11 1.32
N GLN A 5 -22.52 13.99 0.76
CA GLN A 5 -21.71 12.79 0.55
C GLN A 5 -20.46 13.12 -0.28
N ARG A 6 -20.58 13.81 -1.42
CA ARG A 6 -19.41 14.14 -2.24
C ARG A 6 -18.38 15.07 -1.56
N ALA A 7 -18.83 16.02 -0.73
CA ALA A 7 -17.93 16.91 0.00
C ALA A 7 -17.27 16.24 1.22
N THR A 8 -18.01 15.41 1.98
CA THR A 8 -17.58 14.78 3.24
C THR A 8 -17.29 13.28 3.15
N ASN A 9 -17.28 12.67 1.95
CA ASN A 9 -17.09 11.23 1.77
C ASN A 9 -15.82 10.77 2.52
N GLY A 10 -16.01 10.04 3.63
CA GLY A 10 -14.93 9.52 4.47
C GLY A 10 -15.03 9.83 5.97
N LEU A 11 -15.66 10.94 6.38
CA LEU A 11 -15.94 11.23 7.80
C LEU A 11 -17.25 12.01 7.91
N LYS A 12 -18.29 11.38 8.47
CA LYS A 12 -19.59 12.00 8.74
C LYS A 12 -19.72 12.39 10.22
N LEU A 13 -18.69 12.99 10.80
CA LEU A 13 -18.70 13.39 12.21
C LEU A 13 -19.43 14.73 12.38
N LEU A 14 -20.22 14.84 13.45
CA LEU A 14 -20.79 16.07 13.97
C LEU A 14 -20.09 16.40 15.30
N LEU A 15 -18.97 17.12 15.23
CA LEU A 15 -18.28 17.61 16.43
C LEU A 15 -19.11 18.71 17.14
N GLY A 16 -19.78 18.35 18.24
CA GLY A 16 -20.45 19.28 19.16
C GLY A 16 -21.59 20.10 18.54
N GLU A 17 -21.90 21.27 19.12
CA GLU A 17 -22.97 22.21 18.72
C GLU A 17 -22.72 22.94 17.37
N VAL A 18 -21.87 22.40 16.50
CA VAL A 18 -21.49 23.07 15.25
C VAL A 18 -22.40 22.64 14.11
N GLU A 19 -23.03 23.64 13.47
CA GLU A 19 -23.87 23.43 12.29
C GLU A 19 -23.14 22.61 11.20
N PRO A 20 -23.80 21.61 10.57
CA PRO A 20 -23.14 20.74 9.59
C PRO A 20 -22.46 21.48 8.44
N PHE A 21 -23.00 22.63 8.04
CA PHE A 21 -22.41 23.48 7.01
C PHE A 21 -21.10 24.13 7.49
N ALA A 22 -21.04 24.58 8.74
CA ALA A 22 -19.85 25.19 9.33
C ALA A 22 -18.71 24.17 9.45
N GLN A 23 -18.99 22.91 9.77
CA GLN A 23 -17.98 21.84 9.79
C GLN A 23 -17.41 21.55 8.40
N VAL A 24 -18.27 21.51 7.37
CA VAL A 24 -17.82 21.37 5.98
C VAL A 24 -16.91 22.54 5.62
N GLN A 25 -17.34 23.78 5.87
CA GLN A 25 -16.52 24.97 5.63
C GLN A 25 -15.19 24.94 6.40
N GLY A 26 -15.21 24.50 7.66
CA GLY A 26 -14.02 24.33 8.49
C GLY A 26 -13.02 23.34 7.88
N CYS A 27 -13.49 22.17 7.43
CA CYS A 27 -12.67 21.18 6.75
C CYS A 27 -12.06 21.73 5.45
N TRP A 28 -12.86 22.44 4.63
CA TRP A 28 -12.34 23.10 3.43
C TRP A 28 -11.29 24.17 3.76
N ARG A 29 -11.52 25.01 4.78
CA ARG A 29 -10.56 26.01 5.24
C ARG A 29 -9.28 25.34 5.73
N PHE A 30 -9.38 24.30 6.55
CA PHE A 30 -8.26 23.54 7.08
C PHE A 30 -7.38 22.95 5.97
N LEU A 31 -7.97 22.22 5.02
CA LEU A 31 -7.22 21.57 3.94
C LEU A 31 -6.57 22.57 2.97
N ASN A 32 -7.13 23.77 2.82
CA ASN A 32 -6.57 24.81 1.98
C ASN A 32 -5.68 25.80 2.74
N ASN A 33 -5.57 25.69 4.07
CA ASN A 33 -4.76 26.60 4.88
C ASN A 33 -3.27 26.35 4.64
N GLU A 34 -2.51 27.39 4.30
CA GLU A 34 -1.06 27.30 4.07
C GLU A 34 -0.29 26.89 5.33
N ASN A 35 -0.78 27.25 6.51
CA ASN A 35 -0.18 26.91 7.80
C ASN A 35 -0.34 25.42 8.17
N VAL A 36 -1.18 24.67 7.45
CA VAL A 36 -1.29 23.21 7.62
C VAL A 36 -0.22 22.56 6.74
N THR A 37 0.90 22.19 7.33
CA THR A 37 2.04 21.61 6.63
C THR A 37 1.85 20.12 6.35
N ILE A 38 2.63 19.57 5.42
CA ILE A 38 2.60 18.13 5.11
C ILE A 38 3.22 17.36 6.28
N GLU A 39 4.32 17.88 6.79
CA GLU A 39 5.09 17.37 7.92
C GLU A 39 4.21 17.27 9.17
N GLY A 40 3.51 18.36 9.54
CA GLY A 40 2.66 18.37 10.73
C GLY A 40 1.44 17.44 10.63
N LEU A 41 0.96 17.16 9.42
CA LEU A 41 -0.09 16.14 9.22
C LEU A 41 0.45 14.71 9.25
N PHE A 42 1.73 14.52 8.93
CA PHE A 42 2.35 13.20 8.85
C PHE A 42 3.04 12.79 10.17
N GLU A 43 3.45 13.73 11.01
CA GLU A 43 4.09 13.51 12.31
C GLU A 43 3.35 12.48 13.20
N PRO A 44 2.01 12.52 13.39
CA PRO A 44 1.32 11.48 14.18
C PRO A 44 1.40 10.07 13.57
N ILE A 45 1.53 9.98 12.24
CA ILE A 45 1.73 8.70 11.55
C ILE A 45 3.15 8.19 11.81
N GLU A 46 4.15 9.07 11.79
CA GLU A 46 5.54 8.74 12.09
C GLU A 46 5.72 8.24 13.54
N GLU A 47 5.07 8.86 14.51
CA GLU A 47 5.08 8.40 15.91
C GLU A 47 4.50 6.98 16.04
N HIS A 48 3.39 6.71 15.35
CA HIS A 48 2.80 5.36 15.30
C HIS A 48 3.65 4.37 14.52
N LEU A 49 4.34 4.82 13.49
CA LEU A 49 5.27 4.01 12.73
C LEU A 49 6.46 3.56 13.60
N LYS A 50 7.11 4.50 14.32
CA LYS A 50 8.24 4.20 15.23
C LYS A 50 7.83 3.20 16.32
N SER A 51 6.80 3.53 17.09
CA SER A 51 6.30 2.64 18.16
C SER A 51 5.79 1.30 17.64
N GLY A 52 5.18 1.30 16.45
CA GLY A 52 4.68 0.09 15.81
C GLY A 52 5.79 -0.84 15.32
N ILE A 53 6.87 -0.29 14.76
CA ILE A 53 8.06 -1.07 14.36
C ILE A 53 8.66 -1.77 15.57
N GLU A 54 8.88 -1.06 16.67
CA GLU A 54 9.44 -1.64 17.90
C GLU A 54 8.56 -2.76 18.48
N LYS A 55 7.24 -2.59 18.45
CA LYS A 55 6.28 -3.54 19.03
C LYS A 55 6.02 -4.76 18.14
N HIS A 56 6.02 -4.59 16.81
CA HIS A 56 5.48 -5.58 15.88
C HIS A 56 6.52 -6.22 14.96
N CYS A 57 7.76 -5.72 14.93
CA CYS A 57 8.85 -6.32 14.14
C CYS A 57 9.89 -6.98 15.04
N ASP A 58 10.49 -8.08 14.58
CA ASP A 58 11.59 -8.74 15.30
C ASP A 58 12.94 -8.16 14.86
N GLU A 59 13.39 -8.50 13.66
CA GLU A 59 14.68 -8.07 13.11
C GLU A 59 14.50 -7.19 11.86
N TYR A 60 13.38 -7.34 11.15
CA TYR A 60 13.16 -6.69 9.87
C TYR A 60 11.89 -5.84 9.85
N VAL A 61 11.96 -4.73 9.12
CA VAL A 61 10.77 -3.97 8.71
C VAL A 61 10.58 -4.17 7.22
N LEU A 62 9.42 -4.67 6.83
CA LEU A 62 9.12 -4.90 5.42
C LEU A 62 8.52 -3.63 4.81
N ALA A 63 9.27 -2.97 3.92
CA ALA A 63 8.86 -1.76 3.23
C ALA A 63 8.21 -2.13 1.89
N MET A 64 6.88 -2.28 1.89
CA MET A 64 6.11 -2.64 0.69
C MET A 64 5.87 -1.38 -0.14
N SER A 65 6.35 -1.34 -1.37
CA SER A 65 6.17 -0.19 -2.26
C SER A 65 5.32 -0.55 -3.49
N ASP A 66 4.40 0.34 -3.84
CA ASP A 66 3.52 0.20 -5.00
C ASP A 66 2.97 1.58 -5.42
N TRP A 67 2.35 1.64 -6.60
CA TRP A 67 1.73 2.84 -7.14
C TRP A 67 0.32 2.57 -7.65
N SER A 68 -0.55 3.56 -7.49
CA SER A 68 -1.95 3.51 -7.90
C SER A 68 -2.33 4.77 -8.64
N HIS A 69 -2.87 4.61 -9.85
CA HIS A 69 -3.48 5.72 -10.55
C HIS A 69 -4.80 6.11 -9.88
N LEU A 70 -4.99 7.38 -9.56
CA LEU A 70 -6.25 7.92 -9.04
C LEU A 70 -7.08 8.47 -10.20
N ASP A 71 -8.19 7.81 -10.55
CA ASP A 71 -9.02 8.24 -11.68
C ASP A 71 -9.87 9.46 -11.32
N TYR A 72 -9.65 10.55 -12.04
CA TYR A 72 -10.41 11.78 -11.92
C TYR A 72 -10.97 12.28 -13.25
N LYS A 73 -11.13 11.38 -14.23
CA LYS A 73 -11.63 11.71 -15.57
C LYS A 73 -12.97 12.47 -15.58
N LYS A 74 -13.81 12.26 -14.57
CA LYS A 74 -15.13 12.90 -14.42
C LYS A 74 -15.11 14.24 -13.68
N HIS A 75 -13.95 14.68 -13.16
CA HIS A 75 -13.82 15.92 -12.41
C HIS A 75 -13.24 17.02 -13.29
N SER A 76 -14.10 17.92 -13.77
CA SER A 76 -13.71 19.01 -14.68
C SER A 76 -12.94 20.15 -14.01
N SER A 77 -13.01 20.28 -12.68
CA SER A 77 -12.43 21.41 -11.95
C SER A 77 -11.14 21.08 -11.18
N LYS A 78 -10.59 19.88 -11.32
CA LYS A 78 -9.33 19.49 -10.65
C LYS A 78 -8.14 20.00 -11.45
N GLN A 79 -7.13 20.50 -10.74
CA GLN A 79 -5.93 21.07 -11.34
C GLN A 79 -4.83 20.03 -11.55
N GLU A 80 -3.85 20.34 -12.41
CA GLU A 80 -2.61 19.54 -12.59
C GLU A 80 -2.82 18.04 -12.92
N LEU A 81 -3.92 17.68 -13.58
CA LEU A 81 -4.20 16.28 -13.91
C LEU A 81 -3.22 15.77 -14.98
N ILE A 82 -2.65 14.60 -14.73
CA ILE A 82 -1.86 13.87 -15.72
C ILE A 82 -2.82 13.23 -16.72
N SER A 83 -2.61 13.50 -18.01
CA SER A 83 -3.33 12.84 -19.10
C SER A 83 -2.40 11.92 -19.88
N LYS A 84 -2.71 10.62 -19.90
CA LYS A 84 -1.98 9.61 -20.68
C LYS A 84 -2.93 8.96 -21.70
N GLU A 85 -2.55 9.00 -22.97
CA GLU A 85 -3.22 8.25 -24.03
C GLU A 85 -2.97 6.75 -23.85
N LYS A 86 -4.03 5.94 -23.87
CA LYS A 86 -3.98 4.48 -23.85
C LYS A 86 -4.43 3.91 -25.19
N LYS A 87 -4.17 2.61 -25.40
CA LYS A 87 -4.62 1.89 -26.60
C LYS A 87 -6.14 2.01 -26.78
N GLY A 88 -6.57 2.24 -28.02
CA GLY A 88 -8.00 2.25 -28.39
C GLY A 88 -8.75 3.54 -28.01
N ASN A 89 -8.13 4.71 -28.14
CA ASN A 89 -8.71 6.04 -27.83
C ASN A 89 -9.13 6.23 -26.36
N ALA A 90 -8.71 5.33 -25.46
CA ALA A 90 -8.95 5.48 -24.04
C ALA A 90 -7.95 6.48 -23.44
N LYS A 91 -8.44 7.44 -22.65
CA LYS A 91 -7.59 8.35 -21.87
C LYS A 91 -7.62 7.97 -20.40
N GLN A 92 -6.44 7.95 -19.78
CA GLN A 92 -6.25 7.89 -18.34
C GLN A 92 -5.96 9.30 -17.84
N ILE A 93 -6.84 9.84 -16.99
CA ILE A 93 -6.78 11.23 -16.52
C ILE A 93 -6.89 11.23 -15.00
N GLY A 94 -5.87 11.74 -14.32
CA GLY A 94 -5.80 11.65 -12.88
C GLY A 94 -4.45 12.02 -12.27
N TYR A 95 -4.21 11.58 -11.04
CA TYR A 95 -2.90 11.67 -10.39
C TYR A 95 -2.29 10.26 -10.24
N ASP A 96 -0.99 10.19 -10.00
CA ASP A 96 -0.32 8.94 -9.66
C ASP A 96 0.08 8.96 -8.18
N LEU A 97 -0.60 8.15 -7.36
CA LEU A 97 -0.27 7.95 -5.94
C LEU A 97 0.79 6.87 -5.83
N GLN A 98 1.92 7.19 -5.19
CA GLN A 98 2.96 6.23 -4.88
C GLN A 98 3.03 6.13 -3.35
N THR A 99 3.22 4.93 -2.83
CA THR A 99 3.18 4.70 -1.39
C THR A 99 4.15 3.60 -1.00
N THR A 100 4.75 3.78 0.16
CA THR A 100 5.48 2.71 0.84
C THR A 100 4.87 2.53 2.23
N ILE A 101 4.48 1.30 2.58
CA ILE A 101 3.95 0.97 3.92
C ILE A 101 4.91 0.05 4.67
N ALA A 102 4.99 0.23 5.98
CA ALA A 102 5.67 -0.70 6.88
C ALA A 102 4.76 -1.88 7.22
N VAL A 103 5.31 -3.08 7.13
CA VAL A 103 4.63 -4.33 7.44
C VAL A 103 5.51 -5.15 8.39
N SER A 104 4.86 -5.77 9.39
CA SER A 104 5.51 -6.66 10.36
C SER A 104 6.13 -7.87 9.66
N ASP A 105 7.41 -8.15 9.93
CA ASP A 105 8.12 -9.35 9.46
C ASP A 105 7.58 -10.66 10.06
N LYS A 106 6.88 -10.57 11.19
CA LYS A 106 6.25 -11.68 11.92
C LYS A 106 4.90 -12.06 11.35
N THR A 107 4.00 -11.08 11.33
CA THR A 107 2.57 -11.31 11.10
C THR A 107 2.13 -10.96 9.69
N GLY A 108 2.89 -10.12 9.00
CA GLY A 108 2.47 -9.54 7.74
C GLY A 108 1.40 -8.47 7.89
N GLU A 109 1.05 -8.04 9.11
CA GLU A 109 0.08 -6.97 9.29
C GLU A 109 0.72 -5.57 9.06
N PRO A 110 -0.04 -4.64 8.45
CA PRO A 110 0.43 -3.29 8.19
C PRO A 110 0.54 -2.50 9.49
N ILE A 111 1.60 -1.70 9.61
CA ILE A 111 1.87 -0.86 10.79
C ILE A 111 1.43 0.56 10.51
N ALA A 112 2.06 1.21 9.53
CA ALA A 112 1.75 2.56 9.08
C ALA A 112 2.36 2.83 7.69
N PRO A 113 1.88 3.84 6.94
CA PRO A 113 2.60 4.37 5.80
C PRO A 113 3.95 4.94 6.23
N ILE A 114 5.02 4.61 5.50
CA ILE A 114 6.34 5.23 5.65
C ILE A 114 6.41 6.47 4.76
N VAL A 115 5.92 6.37 3.53
CA VAL A 115 5.96 7.45 2.54
C VAL A 115 4.68 7.49 1.73
N HIS A 116 4.19 8.70 1.47
CA HIS A 116 3.25 8.98 0.40
C HIS A 116 3.84 9.99 -0.59
N ASN A 117 3.68 9.72 -1.88
CA ASN A 117 3.85 10.73 -2.93
C ASN A 117 2.59 10.84 -3.77
N LEU A 118 2.19 12.07 -4.10
CA LEU A 118 1.16 12.36 -5.10
C LEU A 118 1.81 13.10 -6.28
N LYS A 119 2.01 12.38 -7.38
CA LYS A 119 2.54 12.96 -8.62
C LYS A 119 1.40 13.57 -9.44
N THR A 120 1.57 14.85 -9.79
CA THR A 120 0.70 15.63 -10.69
C THR A 120 1.40 15.85 -12.03
N SER A 121 0.81 16.63 -12.93
CA SER A 121 1.48 17.07 -14.15
C SER A 121 2.58 18.11 -13.91
N GLU A 122 2.63 18.74 -12.74
CA GLU A 122 3.52 19.87 -12.44
C GLU A 122 4.48 19.62 -11.28
N LYS A 123 4.05 18.89 -10.24
CA LYS A 123 4.85 18.61 -9.04
C LYS A 123 4.61 17.21 -8.49
N VAL A 124 5.53 16.73 -7.65
CA VAL A 124 5.31 15.61 -6.75
C VAL A 124 5.18 16.15 -5.33
N TYR A 125 3.99 16.02 -4.73
CA TYR A 125 3.83 16.23 -3.29
C TYR A 125 4.30 14.97 -2.57
N SER A 126 5.04 15.12 -1.47
CA SER A 126 5.71 13.99 -0.82
C SER A 126 5.80 14.24 0.67
N THR A 127 5.77 13.15 1.45
CA THR A 127 6.01 13.19 2.90
C THR A 127 7.48 13.04 3.29
N TYR A 128 8.40 12.85 2.33
CA TYR A 128 9.82 12.63 2.64
C TYR A 128 10.79 13.60 1.95
N ASP A 129 10.37 14.22 0.84
CA ASP A 129 11.23 15.13 0.07
C ASP A 129 10.37 16.04 -0.82
N GLU A 130 10.44 17.35 -0.59
CA GLU A 130 9.67 18.34 -1.36
C GLU A 130 10.21 18.59 -2.78
N ASN A 131 11.43 18.11 -3.09
CA ASN A 131 12.20 18.42 -4.29
C ASN A 131 12.40 17.19 -5.21
N ILE A 132 11.38 16.34 -5.31
CA ILE A 132 11.40 15.19 -6.21
C ILE A 132 11.28 15.66 -7.68
N ASP A 133 12.22 15.22 -8.51
CA ASP A 133 12.17 15.46 -9.96
C ASP A 133 10.98 14.74 -10.61
N ILE A 134 10.08 15.53 -11.20
CA ILE A 134 8.88 15.03 -11.89
C ILE A 134 9.22 14.17 -13.12
N ASN A 135 10.40 14.35 -13.72
CA ASN A 135 10.83 13.60 -14.89
C ASN A 135 11.44 12.24 -14.55
N SER A 136 11.73 12.00 -13.27
CA SER A 136 12.22 10.71 -12.81
C SER A 136 11.21 9.61 -13.14
N THR A 137 11.74 8.48 -13.61
CA THR A 137 10.94 7.27 -13.78
C THR A 137 10.49 6.75 -12.41
N HIS A 138 9.46 5.91 -12.37
CA HIS A 138 8.96 5.33 -11.12
C HIS A 138 10.04 4.57 -10.34
N LEU A 139 11.00 3.92 -11.01
CA LEU A 139 12.06 3.17 -10.33
C LEU A 139 13.22 4.06 -9.87
N GLU A 140 13.54 5.14 -10.59
CA GLU A 140 14.55 6.12 -10.15
C GLU A 140 14.07 6.83 -8.89
N GLU A 141 12.82 7.29 -8.89
CA GLU A 141 12.23 7.90 -7.71
C GLU A 141 12.13 6.88 -6.55
N LEU A 142 11.73 5.63 -6.81
CA LEU A 142 11.67 4.61 -5.77
C LEU A 142 13.05 4.29 -5.16
N ALA A 143 14.14 4.35 -5.94
CA ALA A 143 15.49 4.19 -5.42
C ALA A 143 15.87 5.35 -4.49
N SER A 144 15.59 6.60 -4.90
CA SER A 144 15.79 7.78 -4.05
C SER A 144 14.95 7.73 -2.78
N ARG A 145 13.70 7.28 -2.89
CA ARG A 145 12.81 7.07 -1.74
C ARG A 145 13.34 6.00 -0.80
N ALA A 146 13.83 4.87 -1.31
CA ALA A 146 14.42 3.82 -0.47
C ALA A 146 15.59 4.36 0.36
N LYS A 147 16.44 5.20 -0.24
CA LYS A 147 17.50 5.92 0.48
C LYS A 147 16.93 6.87 1.54
N GLY A 148 15.89 7.63 1.23
CA GLY A 148 15.22 8.52 2.18
C GLY A 148 14.57 7.79 3.35
N ILE A 149 13.96 6.62 3.10
CA ILE A 149 13.31 5.77 4.12
C ILE A 149 14.30 5.32 5.19
N LYS A 150 15.53 4.98 4.80
CA LYS A 150 16.58 4.60 5.75
C LYS A 150 16.86 5.71 6.76
N SER A 151 16.90 6.96 6.29
CA SER A 151 17.08 8.13 7.17
C SER A 151 15.82 8.45 7.97
N LEU A 152 14.63 8.27 7.40
CA LEU A 152 13.36 8.61 8.05
C LEU A 152 13.03 7.72 9.25
N LEU A 153 13.27 6.40 9.12
CA LEU A 153 12.84 5.43 10.13
C LEU A 153 13.72 5.41 11.39
N GLU A 154 15.00 5.80 11.28
CA GLU A 154 15.97 5.80 12.39
C GLU A 154 15.91 4.55 13.29
N THR A 155 15.70 3.38 12.68
CA THR A 155 15.45 2.12 13.39
C THR A 155 16.67 1.21 13.40
N ASP A 156 16.82 0.41 14.46
CA ASP A 156 17.79 -0.69 14.55
C ASP A 156 17.45 -1.87 13.62
N LYS A 157 16.20 -1.94 13.15
CA LYS A 157 15.70 -3.01 12.30
C LYS A 157 16.23 -2.88 10.87
N LYS A 158 16.45 -4.03 10.23
CA LYS A 158 16.87 -4.11 8.83
C LYS A 158 15.65 -3.85 7.92
N ILE A 159 15.73 -2.84 7.06
CA ILE A 159 14.65 -2.49 6.14
C ILE A 159 14.76 -3.33 4.88
N VAL A 160 13.69 -4.06 4.53
CA VAL A 160 13.60 -4.87 3.30
C VAL A 160 12.58 -4.26 2.35
N HIS A 161 13.06 -3.72 1.24
CA HIS A 161 12.20 -3.17 0.18
C HIS A 161 11.59 -4.29 -0.67
N ILE A 162 10.27 -4.38 -0.68
CA ILE A 162 9.54 -5.43 -1.39
C ILE A 162 8.69 -4.79 -2.49
N VAL A 163 8.97 -5.20 -3.72
CA VAL A 163 8.36 -4.59 -4.92
C VAL A 163 7.96 -5.68 -5.90
N ASP A 164 6.94 -5.38 -6.68
CA ASP A 164 6.36 -6.31 -7.65
C ASP A 164 7.29 -6.52 -8.88
N ARG A 165 6.76 -7.19 -9.91
CA ARG A 165 7.54 -7.59 -11.10
C ARG A 165 8.05 -6.41 -11.93
N GLU A 166 7.49 -5.21 -11.78
CA GLU A 166 7.95 -4.04 -12.52
C GLU A 166 9.36 -3.60 -12.06
N SER A 167 9.79 -4.03 -10.87
CA SER A 167 11.11 -3.77 -10.31
C SER A 167 12.26 -4.65 -10.83
N ASP A 168 12.01 -5.56 -11.80
CA ASP A 168 13.06 -6.36 -12.45
C ASP A 168 13.97 -5.48 -13.35
N SER A 169 14.80 -4.67 -12.70
CA SER A 169 15.70 -3.67 -13.27
C SER A 169 17.04 -3.73 -12.54
N VAL A 170 18.13 -3.96 -13.29
CA VAL A 170 19.48 -4.00 -12.69
C VAL A 170 19.90 -2.63 -12.17
N ALA A 171 19.49 -1.53 -12.83
CA ALA A 171 19.76 -0.18 -12.33
C ALA A 171 19.20 -0.03 -10.91
N PHE A 172 17.92 -0.37 -10.74
CA PHE A 172 17.23 -0.30 -9.45
C PHE A 172 17.90 -1.21 -8.39
N MET A 173 18.20 -2.46 -8.73
CA MET A 173 18.91 -3.37 -7.82
C MET A 173 20.29 -2.84 -7.40
N ARG A 174 21.03 -2.22 -8.32
CA ARG A 174 22.34 -1.61 -8.04
C ARG A 174 22.20 -0.39 -7.16
N ASP A 175 21.21 0.47 -7.37
CA ASP A 175 20.99 1.66 -6.56
C ASP A 175 20.59 1.30 -5.12
N LEU A 176 19.75 0.27 -4.95
CA LEU A 176 19.46 -0.29 -3.63
C LEU A 176 20.71 -0.89 -2.98
N SER A 177 21.50 -1.66 -3.72
CA SER A 177 22.72 -2.29 -3.18
C SER A 177 23.77 -1.25 -2.77
N LYS A 178 23.96 -0.19 -3.56
CA LYS A 178 24.89 0.92 -3.27
C LYS A 178 24.50 1.74 -2.04
N SER A 179 23.24 1.68 -1.62
CA SER A 179 22.74 2.35 -0.41
C SER A 179 22.64 1.41 0.80
N ASP A 180 23.18 0.19 0.67
CA ASP A 180 23.05 -0.90 1.64
C ASP A 180 21.59 -1.23 1.97
N SER A 181 20.69 -1.02 1.00
CA SER A 181 19.26 -1.31 1.16
C SER A 181 19.00 -2.77 0.80
N LEU A 182 18.35 -3.51 1.71
CA LEU A 182 17.94 -4.88 1.42
C LEU A 182 16.70 -4.89 0.55
N PHE A 183 16.59 -5.86 -0.36
CA PHE A 183 15.44 -5.98 -1.24
C PHE A 183 14.96 -7.41 -1.39
N LEU A 184 13.68 -7.55 -1.71
CA LEU A 184 13.05 -8.77 -2.20
C LEU A 184 12.14 -8.42 -3.36
N LEU A 185 12.60 -8.69 -4.58
CA LEU A 185 11.95 -8.23 -5.80
C LEU A 185 11.39 -9.42 -6.58
N ARG A 186 10.20 -9.27 -7.15
CA ARG A 186 9.72 -10.24 -8.14
C ARG A 186 10.38 -9.98 -9.49
N VAL A 187 10.76 -11.05 -10.16
CA VAL A 187 11.48 -10.97 -11.43
C VAL A 187 10.75 -11.65 -12.60
N LYS A 188 11.17 -11.34 -13.84
CA LYS A 188 10.56 -11.83 -15.09
C LYS A 188 11.27 -13.09 -15.59
N ASN A 189 10.55 -14.03 -16.19
CA ASN A 189 11.18 -15.26 -16.70
C ASN A 189 12.30 -15.04 -17.72
N SER A 190 12.27 -13.93 -18.47
CA SER A 190 13.16 -13.66 -19.59
C SER A 190 14.53 -13.09 -19.21
N SER A 191 14.66 -12.48 -18.04
CA SER A 191 15.92 -11.88 -17.60
C SER A 191 16.94 -12.97 -17.29
N LYS A 192 18.22 -12.72 -17.57
CA LYS A 192 19.31 -13.67 -17.28
C LYS A 192 19.90 -13.45 -15.89
N LEU A 193 20.31 -14.55 -15.26
CA LEU A 193 21.16 -14.60 -14.08
C LEU A 193 22.37 -15.47 -14.39
N TYR A 194 23.50 -15.12 -13.78
CA TYR A 194 24.64 -16.01 -13.74
C TYR A 194 24.43 -17.02 -12.61
N TYR A 195 24.55 -18.31 -12.92
CA TYR A 195 24.43 -19.41 -11.97
C TYR A 195 25.80 -20.02 -11.68
N PRO A 196 26.44 -19.67 -10.55
CA PRO A 196 27.83 -20.05 -10.28
C PRO A 196 28.07 -21.56 -10.23
N LYS A 197 27.07 -22.35 -9.80
CA LYS A 197 27.21 -23.81 -9.65
C LYS A 197 27.50 -24.52 -10.98
N GLU A 198 27.00 -24.00 -12.09
CA GLU A 198 27.18 -24.56 -13.43
C GLU A 198 28.01 -23.65 -14.35
N ASP A 199 28.46 -22.50 -13.87
CA ASP A 199 29.19 -21.49 -14.63
C ASP A 199 28.48 -21.05 -15.92
N ILE A 200 27.18 -20.75 -15.83
CA ILE A 200 26.35 -20.37 -16.99
C ILE A 200 25.52 -19.11 -16.74
N ASP A 201 25.30 -18.33 -17.80
CA ASP A 201 24.23 -17.33 -17.86
C ASP A 201 22.94 -17.99 -18.37
N ILE A 202 21.93 -18.07 -17.50
CA ILE A 202 20.67 -18.77 -17.75
C ILE A 202 19.49 -17.83 -17.54
N LYS A 203 18.42 -17.98 -18.33
CA LYS A 203 17.20 -17.20 -18.07
C LYS A 203 16.55 -17.65 -16.76
N GLN A 204 15.99 -16.71 -16.01
CA GLN A 204 15.34 -16.97 -14.72
C GLN A 204 14.27 -18.07 -14.79
N GLY A 205 13.46 -18.11 -15.84
CA GLY A 205 12.46 -19.17 -16.02
C GLY A 205 13.07 -20.54 -16.35
N GLU A 206 14.17 -20.56 -17.10
CA GLU A 206 14.90 -21.80 -17.41
C GLU A 206 15.62 -22.34 -16.16
N LEU A 207 16.21 -21.45 -15.36
CA LEU A 207 16.78 -21.78 -14.06
C LEU A 207 15.72 -22.30 -13.09
N ALA A 208 14.55 -21.66 -13.05
CA ALA A 208 13.44 -22.14 -12.24
C ALA A 208 13.08 -23.58 -12.63
N ASN A 209 12.91 -23.89 -13.92
CA ASN A 209 12.60 -25.26 -14.38
C ASN A 209 13.65 -26.31 -13.99
N LYS A 210 14.93 -25.91 -13.84
CA LYS A 210 15.98 -26.81 -13.34
C LYS A 210 15.88 -27.10 -11.84
N LEU A 211 15.30 -26.18 -11.07
CA LEU A 211 15.11 -26.37 -9.63
C LEU A 211 13.89 -27.25 -9.37
N GLY A 212 14.05 -28.29 -8.53
CA GLY A 212 12.93 -29.08 -8.03
C GLY A 212 11.95 -28.25 -7.19
N LEU A 213 10.89 -28.87 -6.64
CA LEU A 213 9.90 -28.15 -5.83
C LEU A 213 10.51 -27.52 -4.56
N GLY A 214 11.55 -28.13 -3.99
CA GLY A 214 12.14 -27.68 -2.74
C GLY A 214 11.29 -28.06 -1.54
N LYS A 215 11.19 -27.17 -0.55
CA LYS A 215 10.53 -27.43 0.73
C LYS A 215 9.05 -27.05 0.69
N LYS A 216 8.23 -27.87 1.34
CA LYS A 216 6.81 -27.59 1.56
C LYS A 216 6.65 -26.52 2.66
N VAL A 217 5.91 -25.45 2.36
CA VAL A 217 5.67 -24.34 3.30
C VAL A 217 4.32 -24.50 4.01
N LYS A 218 3.22 -24.41 3.26
CA LYS A 218 1.85 -24.50 3.78
C LYS A 218 0.86 -24.84 2.68
N SER A 219 -0.35 -25.25 3.06
CA SER A 219 -1.47 -25.40 2.11
C SER A 219 -2.45 -24.24 2.27
N ILE A 220 -2.92 -23.70 1.15
CA ILE A 220 -3.86 -22.57 1.10
C ILE A 220 -4.99 -22.84 0.11
N GLN A 221 -6.03 -22.01 0.17
CA GLN A 221 -7.06 -21.95 -0.85
C GLN A 221 -6.67 -20.88 -1.90
N TYR A 222 -6.41 -21.31 -3.13
CA TYR A 222 -6.08 -20.43 -4.25
C TYR A 222 -7.09 -20.61 -5.37
N LYS A 223 -7.84 -19.54 -5.71
CA LYS A 223 -8.91 -19.59 -6.73
C LYS A 223 -9.90 -20.76 -6.51
N LYS A 224 -10.35 -20.95 -5.27
CA LYS A 224 -11.23 -22.05 -4.83
C LYS A 224 -10.65 -23.47 -4.96
N LYS A 225 -9.34 -23.61 -5.22
CA LYS A 225 -8.62 -24.89 -5.22
C LYS A 225 -7.70 -24.96 -4.01
N LYS A 226 -7.63 -26.12 -3.36
CA LYS A 226 -6.63 -26.40 -2.34
C LYS A 226 -5.29 -26.62 -3.03
N VAL A 227 -4.30 -25.80 -2.70
CA VAL A 227 -2.95 -25.87 -3.26
C VAL A 227 -1.93 -25.92 -2.13
N THR A 228 -0.76 -26.48 -2.40
CA THR A 228 0.38 -26.50 -1.49
C THR A 228 1.48 -25.62 -2.04
N ILE A 229 2.00 -24.73 -1.21
CA ILE A 229 3.13 -23.85 -1.53
C ILE A 229 4.41 -24.61 -1.29
N TYR A 230 5.26 -24.65 -2.30
CA TYR A 230 6.63 -25.14 -2.25
C TYR A 230 7.61 -24.02 -2.58
N VAL A 231 8.75 -24.02 -1.91
CA VAL A 231 9.80 -23.02 -2.11
C VAL A 231 11.14 -23.71 -2.30
N ASN A 232 11.83 -23.34 -3.37
CA ASN A 232 13.22 -23.72 -3.62
C ASN A 232 14.08 -22.47 -3.82
N GLU A 233 15.39 -22.62 -3.67
CA GLU A 233 16.32 -21.51 -3.84
C GLU A 233 17.69 -21.95 -4.35
N CYS A 234 18.43 -21.00 -4.93
CA CYS A 234 19.85 -21.15 -5.23
C CYS A 234 20.58 -19.80 -5.16
N GLU A 235 21.90 -19.85 -5.03
CA GLU A 235 22.76 -18.67 -5.15
C GLU A 235 22.94 -18.29 -6.62
N VAL A 236 22.91 -17.00 -6.89
CA VAL A 236 23.02 -16.42 -8.25
C VAL A 236 23.77 -15.09 -8.21
N GLU A 237 24.16 -14.61 -9.38
CA GLU A 237 24.64 -13.26 -9.56
C GLU A 237 23.90 -12.52 -10.68
N VAL A 238 23.64 -11.23 -10.46
CA VAL A 238 23.13 -10.32 -11.50
C VAL A 238 24.31 -9.63 -12.17
N LYS A 239 24.86 -10.24 -13.23
CA LYS A 239 26.00 -9.71 -14.00
C LYS A 239 25.60 -8.82 -15.19
N ARG A 240 24.37 -8.98 -15.69
CA ARG A 240 23.91 -8.30 -16.91
C ARG A 240 23.90 -6.77 -16.77
N ASP A 241 24.05 -6.07 -17.88
CA ASP A 241 23.98 -4.60 -17.92
C ASP A 241 22.61 -4.08 -17.48
N ALA A 242 22.62 -2.89 -16.87
CA ALA A 242 21.42 -2.11 -16.70
C ALA A 242 20.97 -1.58 -18.08
N THR A 243 19.66 -1.55 -18.32
CA THR A 243 19.11 -1.14 -19.61
C THR A 243 18.06 -0.05 -19.45
N LYS A 244 18.19 1.04 -20.19
CA LYS A 244 17.22 2.15 -20.22
C LYS A 244 16.91 2.52 -21.67
N PHE A 245 15.64 2.71 -22.00
CA PHE A 245 15.27 3.28 -23.31
C PHE A 245 15.45 4.80 -23.26
N ILE A 246 16.25 5.32 -24.17
CA ILE A 246 16.46 6.76 -24.39
C ILE A 246 15.92 7.13 -25.77
N ILE A 247 15.49 8.37 -25.94
CA ILE A 247 15.12 8.92 -27.25
C ILE A 247 16.39 9.58 -27.80
N ASN A 248 16.82 9.19 -29.01
CA ASN A 248 17.96 9.82 -29.67
C ASN A 248 17.57 11.18 -30.29
N GLU A 249 18.55 11.92 -30.81
CA GLU A 249 18.33 13.22 -31.47
C GLU A 249 17.35 13.14 -32.66
N GLU A 250 17.19 11.97 -33.27
CA GLU A 250 16.22 11.70 -34.35
C GLU A 250 14.81 11.30 -33.86
N GLY A 251 14.54 11.33 -32.56
CA GLY A 251 13.24 10.95 -31.99
C GLY A 251 12.99 9.44 -31.90
N LYS A 252 13.97 8.58 -32.24
CA LYS A 252 13.86 7.11 -32.17
C LYS A 252 14.27 6.58 -30.79
N LYS A 253 13.55 5.55 -30.33
CA LYS A 253 13.89 4.83 -29.09
C LYS A 253 15.12 3.96 -29.29
N LYS A 254 16.19 4.25 -28.56
CA LYS A 254 17.42 3.45 -28.47
C LYS A 254 17.53 2.81 -27.10
N LEU A 255 17.94 1.55 -27.04
CA LEU A 255 18.26 0.88 -25.77
C LEU A 255 19.70 1.22 -25.38
N GLN A 256 19.87 1.98 -24.29
CA GLN A 256 21.15 2.21 -23.66
C GLN A 256 21.45 1.08 -22.68
N LYS A 257 22.68 0.55 -22.76
CA LYS A 257 23.20 -0.45 -21.81
C LYS A 257 24.29 0.21 -20.96
N THR A 258 24.23 -0.01 -19.66
CA THR A 258 25.19 0.51 -18.70
C THR A 258 25.78 -0.67 -17.92
N PRO A 259 27.07 -1.01 -18.15
CA PRO A 259 27.75 -2.03 -17.36
C PRO A 259 27.89 -1.55 -15.91
N GLY A 260 28.14 -2.49 -15.00
CA GLY A 260 28.35 -2.17 -13.60
C GLY A 260 28.60 -3.42 -12.78
N GLU A 261 28.72 -3.23 -11.48
CA GLU A 261 29.08 -4.30 -10.56
C GLU A 261 28.04 -5.43 -10.55
N SER A 262 28.55 -6.64 -10.31
CA SER A 262 27.75 -7.85 -10.11
C SER A 262 27.09 -7.80 -8.74
N ILE A 263 25.82 -8.17 -8.67
CA ILE A 263 25.08 -8.28 -7.40
C ILE A 263 25.00 -9.75 -7.03
N LYS A 264 25.62 -10.14 -5.92
CA LYS A 264 25.40 -11.44 -5.30
C LYS A 264 24.00 -11.50 -4.71
N ALA A 265 23.25 -12.54 -5.05
CA ALA A 265 21.86 -12.66 -4.66
C ALA A 265 21.45 -14.12 -4.45
N ARG A 266 20.29 -14.29 -3.81
CA ARG A 266 19.56 -15.56 -3.80
C ARG A 266 18.40 -15.46 -4.77
N PHE A 267 18.22 -16.52 -5.55
CA PHE A 267 17.07 -16.72 -6.42
C PHE A 267 16.11 -17.67 -5.73
N ILE A 268 14.88 -17.24 -5.50
CA ILE A 268 13.85 -18.01 -4.80
C ILE A 268 12.70 -18.29 -5.78
N VAL A 269 12.28 -19.55 -5.83
CA VAL A 269 11.19 -20.02 -6.67
C VAL A 269 10.07 -20.55 -5.79
N GLU A 270 8.96 -19.83 -5.76
CA GLU A 270 7.73 -20.24 -5.07
C GLU A 270 6.75 -20.84 -6.07
N ARG A 271 6.23 -22.04 -5.77
CA ARG A 271 5.29 -22.77 -6.62
C ARG A 271 4.06 -23.18 -5.84
N LEU A 272 2.89 -22.91 -6.43
CA LEU A 272 1.62 -23.41 -5.93
C LEU A 272 1.27 -24.67 -6.72
N VAL A 273 1.23 -25.80 -6.02
CA VAL A 273 1.00 -27.12 -6.61
C VAL A 273 -0.36 -27.64 -6.16
N ASP A 274 -1.19 -28.08 -7.10
CA ASP A 274 -2.48 -28.69 -6.80
C ASP A 274 -2.37 -30.18 -6.40
N LYS A 275 -3.51 -30.81 -6.12
CA LYS A 275 -3.59 -32.23 -5.73
C LYS A 275 -3.11 -33.20 -6.82
N ASP A 276 -3.11 -32.75 -8.08
CA ASP A 276 -2.75 -33.54 -9.26
C ASP A 276 -1.28 -33.26 -9.65
N ASN A 277 -0.50 -32.62 -8.75
CA ASN A 277 0.89 -32.20 -8.93
C ASN A 277 1.12 -31.18 -10.05
N ASN A 278 0.09 -30.45 -10.48
CA ASN A 278 0.25 -29.37 -11.46
C ASN A 278 0.66 -28.06 -10.78
N ILE A 279 1.64 -27.36 -11.37
CA ILE A 279 2.00 -26.00 -10.97
C ILE A 279 0.92 -25.05 -11.49
N VAL A 280 0.10 -24.49 -10.59
CA VAL A 280 -0.98 -23.56 -10.95
C VAL A 280 -0.58 -22.08 -10.87
N ALA A 281 0.51 -21.79 -10.16
CA ALA A 281 1.16 -20.48 -10.14
C ALA A 281 2.64 -20.62 -9.77
N GLU A 282 3.46 -19.73 -10.33
CA GLU A 282 4.90 -19.65 -10.05
C GLU A 282 5.30 -18.18 -9.84
N TRP A 283 6.08 -17.94 -8.79
CA TRP A 283 6.71 -16.66 -8.50
C TRP A 283 8.22 -16.82 -8.43
N LEU A 284 8.91 -16.01 -9.23
CA LEU A 284 10.36 -15.91 -9.25
C LEU A 284 10.76 -14.65 -8.48
N LEU A 285 11.58 -14.82 -7.45
CA LEU A 285 12.01 -13.74 -6.57
C LEU A 285 13.54 -13.67 -6.54
N ILE A 286 14.06 -12.47 -6.34
CA ILE A 286 15.48 -12.24 -6.11
C ILE A 286 15.69 -11.34 -4.89
N THR A 287 16.72 -11.63 -4.11
CA THR A 287 17.08 -10.84 -2.93
C THR A 287 18.59 -10.73 -2.77
N ASN A 288 19.07 -9.57 -2.32
CA ASN A 288 20.45 -9.39 -1.87
C ASN A 288 20.68 -9.84 -0.41
N ILE A 289 19.67 -10.41 0.26
CA ILE A 289 19.82 -10.98 1.61
C ILE A 289 20.49 -12.36 1.50
N VAL A 290 21.82 -12.36 1.43
CA VAL A 290 22.63 -13.58 1.26
C VAL A 290 22.75 -14.44 2.52
N ASP A 291 22.34 -13.91 3.68
CA ASP A 291 22.32 -14.68 4.94
C ASP A 291 21.36 -15.87 4.84
N LYS A 292 21.93 -17.08 4.95
CA LYS A 292 21.19 -18.35 4.88
C LYS A 292 20.42 -18.69 6.15
N ASN A 293 20.69 -18.00 7.26
CA ASN A 293 19.89 -18.14 8.48
C ASN A 293 18.44 -17.70 8.20
N LEU A 294 18.27 -16.69 7.34
CA LEU A 294 16.95 -16.32 6.83
C LEU A 294 16.51 -17.29 5.74
N LYS A 295 15.57 -18.18 6.09
CA LYS A 295 15.05 -19.24 5.23
C LYS A 295 14.28 -18.70 4.02
N ALA A 296 14.36 -19.38 2.88
CA ALA A 296 13.61 -19.00 1.68
C ALA A 296 12.09 -19.05 1.88
N GLU A 297 11.60 -19.93 2.75
CA GLU A 297 10.19 -20.01 3.14
C GLU A 297 9.69 -18.70 3.78
N THR A 298 10.55 -18.05 4.58
CA THR A 298 10.27 -16.74 5.20
C THR A 298 10.24 -15.65 4.14
N LEU A 299 11.21 -15.62 3.22
CA LEU A 299 11.25 -14.66 2.12
C LEU A 299 10.01 -14.78 1.21
N ALA A 300 9.63 -16.00 0.82
CA ALA A 300 8.41 -16.22 0.05
C ALA A 300 7.15 -15.73 0.81
N THR A 301 7.10 -15.98 2.12
CA THR A 301 6.01 -15.47 2.98
C THR A 301 5.98 -13.94 3.04
N TRP A 302 7.13 -13.27 3.11
CA TRP A 302 7.21 -11.81 3.06
C TRP A 302 6.74 -11.26 1.71
N TYR A 303 7.09 -11.91 0.60
CA TYR A 303 6.57 -11.51 -0.70
C TYR A 303 5.04 -11.66 -0.79
N TYR A 304 4.48 -12.71 -0.19
CA TYR A 304 3.02 -12.85 -0.08
C TYR A 304 2.37 -11.66 0.65
N TYR A 305 3.02 -11.13 1.69
CA TYR A 305 2.53 -9.95 2.42
C TYR A 305 2.51 -8.66 1.59
N ARG A 306 3.19 -8.60 0.43
CA ARG A 306 3.14 -7.44 -0.47
C ARG A 306 1.71 -7.02 -0.83
N TRP A 307 0.77 -7.96 -0.92
CA TRP A 307 -0.65 -7.66 -1.20
C TRP A 307 -1.32 -6.74 -0.17
N LYS A 308 -0.70 -6.51 1.00
CA LYS A 308 -1.21 -5.56 2.00
C LYS A 308 -1.23 -4.13 1.48
N ILE A 309 -0.29 -3.72 0.61
CA ILE A 309 -0.35 -2.37 0.01
C ILE A 309 -1.50 -2.21 -0.98
N GLU A 310 -1.84 -3.25 -1.74
CA GLU A 310 -3.03 -3.22 -2.60
C GLU A 310 -4.32 -3.15 -1.77
N THR A 311 -4.34 -3.84 -0.62
CA THR A 311 -5.45 -3.76 0.33
C THR A 311 -5.58 -2.36 0.91
N TYR A 312 -4.44 -1.71 1.19
CA TYR A 312 -4.43 -0.31 1.62
C TYR A 312 -4.95 0.64 0.55
N PHE A 313 -4.53 0.51 -0.72
CA PHE A 313 -5.10 1.32 -1.81
C PHE A 313 -6.60 1.09 -1.99
N LYS A 314 -7.08 -0.15 -1.84
CA LYS A 314 -8.53 -0.44 -1.85
C LYS A 314 -9.26 0.25 -0.70
N LEU A 315 -8.65 0.29 0.49
CA LEU A 315 -9.21 0.96 1.67
C LEU A 315 -9.32 2.48 1.47
N LEU A 316 -8.28 3.10 0.90
CA LEU A 316 -8.29 4.52 0.55
C LEU A 316 -9.34 4.83 -0.53
N LYS A 317 -9.48 3.95 -1.52
CA LYS A 317 -10.43 4.09 -2.63
C LYS A 317 -11.80 3.52 -2.28
N SER A 318 -12.28 2.56 -3.05
CA SER A 318 -13.69 2.17 -3.12
C SER A 318 -14.23 1.42 -1.90
N SER A 319 -13.38 0.89 -1.02
CA SER A 319 -13.86 0.11 0.13
C SER A 319 -13.96 0.89 1.44
N GLY A 320 -13.37 2.09 1.51
CA GLY A 320 -13.37 2.96 2.70
C GLY A 320 -13.60 4.42 2.32
N PHE A 321 -12.52 5.18 2.11
CA PHE A 321 -12.57 6.65 2.05
C PHE A 321 -13.04 7.25 0.73
N ASN A 322 -13.24 6.44 -0.31
CA ASN A 322 -13.69 6.86 -1.64
C ASN A 322 -12.83 8.00 -2.21
N LEU A 323 -11.51 7.87 -2.11
CA LEU A 323 -10.50 8.85 -2.56
C LEU A 323 -10.82 9.45 -3.94
N GLU A 324 -11.24 8.62 -4.90
CA GLU A 324 -11.54 9.03 -6.28
C GLU A 324 -12.82 9.87 -6.42
N GLU A 325 -13.64 10.00 -5.37
CA GLU A 325 -14.85 10.84 -5.35
C GLU A 325 -14.63 12.21 -4.69
N TRP A 326 -13.43 12.47 -4.15
CA TRP A 326 -13.11 13.68 -3.40
C TRP A 326 -13.13 14.94 -4.29
N GLN A 327 -13.69 16.02 -3.77
CA GLN A 327 -13.95 17.25 -4.52
C GLN A 327 -12.85 18.31 -4.42
N GLN A 328 -11.78 18.09 -3.63
CA GLN A 328 -10.65 19.01 -3.57
C GLN A 328 -10.10 19.26 -4.98
N ARG A 329 -10.04 20.54 -5.37
CA ARG A 329 -9.57 20.98 -6.70
C ARG A 329 -8.05 21.03 -6.77
N GLU A 330 -7.45 21.58 -5.71
CA GLU A 330 -6.00 21.69 -5.56
C GLU A 330 -5.40 20.34 -5.13
N PRO A 331 -4.36 19.84 -5.81
CA PRO A 331 -3.71 18.58 -5.45
C PRO A 331 -3.08 18.63 -4.06
N LYS A 332 -2.55 19.78 -3.61
CA LYS A 332 -2.03 19.95 -2.24
C LYS A 332 -3.11 19.71 -1.18
N ALA A 333 -4.32 20.26 -1.38
CA ALA A 333 -5.44 20.05 -0.45
C ALA A 333 -5.92 18.58 -0.46
N LEU A 334 -5.90 17.95 -1.64
CA LEU A 334 -6.18 16.51 -1.77
C LEU A 334 -5.13 15.67 -1.02
N PHE A 335 -3.85 16.04 -1.14
CA PHE A 335 -2.75 15.36 -0.47
C PHE A 335 -2.83 15.52 1.05
N ARG A 336 -3.10 16.72 1.57
CA ARG A 336 -3.38 16.93 3.01
C ARG A 336 -4.51 16.05 3.53
N ARG A 337 -5.61 15.94 2.77
CA ARG A 337 -6.72 15.06 3.12
C ARG A 337 -6.30 13.59 3.11
N LEU A 338 -5.46 13.18 2.16
CA LEU A 338 -4.88 11.84 2.13
C LEU A 338 -4.15 11.53 3.44
N LEU A 339 -3.32 12.44 3.95
CA LEU A 339 -2.59 12.21 5.22
C LEU A 339 -3.53 12.04 6.42
N VAL A 340 -4.59 12.84 6.51
CA VAL A 340 -5.61 12.70 7.57
C VAL A 340 -6.30 11.33 7.53
N VAL A 341 -6.68 10.85 6.34
CA VAL A 341 -7.32 9.53 6.22
C VAL A 341 -6.32 8.38 6.36
N SER A 342 -5.05 8.60 6.00
CA SER A 342 -3.96 7.66 6.26
C SER A 342 -3.80 7.42 7.76
N LEU A 343 -3.84 8.48 8.58
CA LEU A 343 -3.83 8.34 10.04
C LEU A 343 -5.05 7.55 10.54
N SER A 344 -6.23 7.78 9.97
CA SER A 344 -7.43 7.00 10.29
C SER A 344 -7.26 5.51 9.97
N CYS A 345 -6.56 5.17 8.88
CA CYS A 345 -6.21 3.78 8.56
C CYS A 345 -5.24 3.18 9.58
N VAL A 346 -4.25 3.95 10.05
CA VAL A 346 -3.31 3.53 11.10
C VAL A 346 -4.06 3.21 12.39
N LEU A 347 -5.03 4.03 12.80
CA LEU A 347 -5.85 3.74 13.99
C LEU A 347 -6.63 2.43 13.86
N VAL A 348 -7.20 2.17 12.68
CA VAL A 348 -7.86 0.89 12.38
C VAL A 348 -6.87 -0.27 12.45
N TRP A 349 -5.65 -0.10 11.93
CA TRP A 349 -4.60 -1.12 12.03
C TRP A 349 -4.14 -1.36 13.46
N LYS A 350 -4.04 -0.33 14.31
CA LYS A 350 -3.74 -0.50 15.73
C LYS A 350 -4.78 -1.38 16.44
N ILE A 351 -6.07 -1.16 16.17
CA ILE A 351 -7.16 -2.00 16.70
C ILE A 351 -7.09 -3.43 16.14
N ALA A 352 -6.78 -3.56 14.85
CA ALA A 352 -6.64 -4.86 14.16
C ALA A 352 -5.49 -5.69 14.72
N ASN A 353 -4.34 -5.05 14.98
CA ASN A 353 -3.08 -5.72 15.33
C ASN A 353 -2.94 -5.98 16.83
N ASP A 354 -3.78 -5.38 17.67
CA ASP A 354 -3.74 -5.60 19.11
C ASP A 354 -4.42 -6.93 19.48
N SER A 355 -3.65 -7.85 20.06
CA SER A 355 -4.11 -9.19 20.43
C SER A 355 -4.76 -9.27 21.81
N SER A 356 -4.92 -8.16 22.51
CA SER A 356 -5.58 -8.15 23.82
C SER A 356 -7.06 -8.51 23.73
N GLN A 357 -7.60 -9.04 24.82
CA GLN A 357 -9.02 -9.34 24.94
C GLN A 357 -9.88 -8.07 24.77
N ASN A 358 -9.40 -6.93 25.23
CA ASN A 358 -10.06 -5.63 25.04
C ASN A 358 -10.15 -5.26 23.56
N ALA A 359 -9.05 -5.39 22.81
CA ALA A 359 -9.07 -5.12 21.37
C ALA A 359 -10.01 -6.07 20.61
N GLN A 360 -10.08 -7.35 21.02
CA GLN A 360 -11.02 -8.30 20.45
C GLN A 360 -12.49 -7.87 20.67
N GLN A 361 -12.84 -7.44 21.88
CA GLN A 361 -14.18 -6.92 22.17
C GLN A 361 -14.51 -5.69 21.32
N ILE A 362 -13.55 -4.77 21.19
CA ILE A 362 -13.68 -3.57 20.33
C ILE A 362 -13.90 -4.00 18.88
N ARG A 363 -13.11 -4.93 18.34
CA ARG A 363 -13.27 -5.41 16.95
C ARG A 363 -14.64 -6.01 16.72
N ASN A 364 -15.11 -6.87 17.61
CA ASN A 364 -16.44 -7.48 17.51
C ASN A 364 -17.55 -6.43 17.51
N PHE A 365 -17.44 -5.43 18.39
CA PHE A 365 -18.37 -4.30 18.47
C PHE A 365 -18.36 -3.47 17.18
N LEU A 366 -17.18 -3.10 16.66
CA LEU A 366 -17.06 -2.33 15.42
C LEU A 366 -17.58 -3.12 14.21
N VAL A 367 -17.29 -4.42 14.13
CA VAL A 367 -17.84 -5.30 13.09
C VAL A 367 -19.37 -5.29 13.11
N LEU A 368 -19.98 -5.43 14.29
CA LEU A 368 -21.43 -5.38 14.45
C LEU A 368 -22.00 -4.03 13.95
N LEU A 369 -21.42 -2.91 14.39
CA LEU A 369 -21.86 -1.58 13.97
C LEU A 369 -21.66 -1.31 12.49
N SER A 370 -20.69 -1.96 11.84
CA SER A 370 -20.37 -1.71 10.44
C SER A 370 -21.50 -2.11 9.48
N GLY A 371 -22.37 -3.04 9.89
CA GLY A 371 -23.39 -3.63 9.03
C GLY A 371 -22.84 -4.42 7.82
N ARG A 372 -21.53 -4.65 7.74
CA ARG A 372 -20.89 -5.33 6.61
C ARG A 372 -20.90 -6.84 6.81
N LEU A 373 -21.20 -7.58 5.73
CA LEU A 373 -21.02 -9.02 5.70
C LEU A 373 -19.54 -9.36 5.71
N ILE A 374 -19.16 -10.26 6.62
CA ILE A 374 -17.80 -10.78 6.72
C ILE A 374 -17.77 -12.20 6.14
N GLU A 375 -16.71 -12.51 5.40
CA GLU A 375 -16.48 -13.84 4.87
C GLU A 375 -16.44 -14.87 6.01
N LYS A 376 -16.97 -16.06 5.74
CA LYS A 376 -16.90 -17.19 6.67
C LYS A 376 -15.44 -17.41 7.08
N ASP A 377 -15.20 -17.58 8.38
CA ASP A 377 -13.87 -17.80 9.00
C ASP A 377 -12.96 -16.56 9.17
N LYS A 378 -13.46 -15.34 8.91
CA LYS A 378 -12.77 -14.09 9.29
C LYS A 378 -13.45 -13.42 10.48
N GLU A 379 -12.64 -13.01 11.46
CA GLU A 379 -13.12 -12.23 12.62
C GLU A 379 -13.48 -10.79 12.20
N PHE A 380 -12.65 -10.17 11.36
CA PHE A 380 -12.84 -8.80 10.90
C PHE A 380 -12.21 -8.55 9.53
N THR A 381 -12.49 -7.37 8.97
CA THR A 381 -11.76 -6.80 7.83
C THR A 381 -11.42 -5.33 8.11
N HIS A 382 -10.35 -4.78 7.54
CA HIS A 382 -10.05 -3.34 7.72
C HIS A 382 -11.22 -2.43 7.28
N PRO A 383 -11.92 -2.70 6.15
CA PRO A 383 -13.10 -1.91 5.79
C PRO A 383 -14.27 -2.03 6.77
N SER A 384 -14.49 -3.19 7.40
CA SER A 384 -15.55 -3.34 8.41
C SER A 384 -15.20 -2.61 9.70
N LEU A 385 -13.96 -2.71 10.17
CA LEU A 385 -13.50 -1.96 11.34
C LEU A 385 -13.59 -0.44 11.11
N LEU A 386 -13.16 0.04 9.94
CA LEU A 386 -13.26 1.45 9.58
C LEU A 386 -14.72 1.94 9.57
N ALA A 387 -15.62 1.21 8.89
CA ALA A 387 -17.03 1.59 8.82
C ALA A 387 -17.72 1.52 10.19
N GLY A 388 -17.37 0.53 11.02
CA GLY A 388 -17.81 0.44 12.40
C GLY A 388 -17.37 1.61 13.24
N LEU A 389 -16.10 2.00 13.12
CA LEU A 389 -15.53 3.15 13.84
C LEU A 389 -16.20 4.46 13.41
N GLU A 390 -16.42 4.66 12.11
CA GLU A 390 -17.16 5.82 11.59
C GLU A 390 -18.58 5.89 12.16
N SER A 391 -19.27 4.75 12.25
CA SER A 391 -20.63 4.65 12.79
C SER A 391 -20.66 4.89 14.30
N PHE A 392 -19.69 4.35 15.03
CA PHE A 392 -19.55 4.54 16.46
C PHE A 392 -19.34 6.02 16.80
N LEU A 393 -18.42 6.70 16.12
CA LEU A 393 -18.17 8.12 16.34
C LEU A 393 -19.40 8.98 16.02
N GLN A 394 -20.16 8.66 14.97
CA GLN A 394 -21.45 9.30 14.69
C GLN A 394 -22.47 9.14 15.81
N ILE A 395 -22.55 7.94 16.40
CA ILE A 395 -23.45 7.68 17.53
C ILE A 395 -23.02 8.52 18.74
N MET A 396 -21.72 8.57 19.03
CA MET A 396 -21.18 9.39 20.10
C MET A 396 -21.53 10.87 19.92
N ASP A 397 -21.40 11.38 18.69
CA ASP A 397 -21.78 12.76 18.37
C ASP A 397 -23.28 13.02 18.62
N VAL A 398 -24.15 12.10 18.22
CA VAL A 398 -25.60 12.20 18.49
C VAL A 398 -25.90 12.18 19.98
N MET A 399 -25.24 11.30 20.75
CA MET A 399 -25.42 11.20 22.19
C MET A 399 -24.90 12.42 22.96
N LEU A 400 -23.96 13.19 22.37
CA LEU A 400 -23.50 14.45 22.93
C LEU A 400 -24.48 15.60 22.66
N LEU A 401 -25.21 15.54 21.54
CA LEU A 401 -26.11 16.59 21.07
C LEU A 401 -27.54 16.47 21.60
N TYR A 402 -28.00 15.24 21.85
CA TYR A 402 -29.37 14.97 22.25
C TYR A 402 -29.42 14.08 23.47
N SER A 403 -30.30 14.42 24.40
CA SER A 403 -30.66 13.53 25.50
C SER A 403 -31.40 12.29 24.98
N HIS A 404 -31.40 11.24 25.80
CA HIS A 404 -32.15 10.02 25.51
C HIS A 404 -33.65 10.30 25.30
N GLU A 405 -34.23 11.22 26.07
CA GLU A 405 -35.65 11.59 25.97
C GLU A 405 -35.98 12.27 24.64
N GLU A 406 -35.12 13.20 24.18
CA GLU A 406 -35.28 13.87 22.89
C GLU A 406 -35.20 12.90 21.71
N LEU A 407 -34.29 11.91 21.78
CA LEU A 407 -34.20 10.87 20.75
C LEU A 407 -35.44 9.98 20.70
N LEU A 408 -36.01 9.63 21.86
CA LEU A 408 -37.26 8.86 21.92
C LEU A 408 -38.47 9.67 21.42
N ASP A 409 -38.54 10.97 21.74
CA ASP A 409 -39.58 11.85 21.20
C ASP A 409 -39.47 11.96 19.67
N MET A 410 -38.25 12.13 19.15
CA MET A 410 -38.01 12.15 17.71
C MET A 410 -38.43 10.83 17.03
N LYS A 411 -38.13 9.68 17.65
CA LYS A 411 -38.60 8.37 17.15
C LYS A 411 -40.12 8.35 17.02
N LYS A 412 -40.87 8.77 18.05
CA LYS A 412 -42.34 8.78 18.03
C LYS A 412 -42.87 9.63 16.88
N ARG A 413 -42.35 10.85 16.72
CA ARG A 413 -42.73 11.75 15.62
C ARG A 413 -42.46 11.13 14.24
N ILE A 414 -41.35 10.42 14.07
CA ILE A 414 -41.03 9.72 12.81
C ILE A 414 -42.04 8.59 12.55
N VAL A 415 -42.34 7.77 13.56
CA VAL A 415 -43.33 6.67 13.45
C VAL A 415 -44.71 7.22 13.09
N GLU A 416 -45.14 8.30 13.72
CA GLU A 416 -46.40 8.99 13.40
C GLU A 416 -46.45 9.48 11.94
N LEU A 417 -45.34 10.02 11.43
CA LEU A 417 -45.24 10.49 10.05
C LEU A 417 -45.18 9.35 9.03
N MET A 418 -44.46 8.27 9.35
CA MET A 418 -44.23 7.16 8.42
C MET A 418 -45.36 6.12 8.44
N GLY A 419 -46.16 6.06 9.51
CA GLY A 419 -47.21 5.07 9.69
C GLY A 419 -46.71 3.63 9.86
N ILE A 420 -45.41 3.45 10.12
CA ILE A 420 -44.76 2.16 10.40
C ILE A 420 -43.82 2.31 11.58
N ASP A 421 -43.74 1.28 12.43
CA ASP A 421 -42.82 1.25 13.57
C ASP A 421 -41.38 1.08 13.07
N VAL A 422 -40.43 1.77 13.73
CA VAL A 422 -39.01 1.88 13.33
C VAL A 422 -38.09 1.29 14.39
#